data_AF-A0A971HEE1-F1
#
_entry.id   AF-A0A971HEE1-F1
#
_cell.length_a   1.000
_cell.length_b   1.000
_cell.length_c   1.000
_cell.angle_alpha   90.00
_cell.angle_beta   90.00
_cell.angle_gamma   90.00
#
_symmetry.space_group_name_H-M   'P 1'
#
loop_
_entity.id
_entity.type
_entity.pdbx_description
1 polymer ?
#
loop_
_entity_poly.entity_id
_entity_poly.type
_entity_poly.pdbx_seq_one_letter_code
_entity_poly.pdbx_strand_id
1 'polypeptide(L)'
;MQAKRLVDDEQKNEVIVTNKTHVQPGFIQSEVNQFDGNEVVLRLPGVLATLSMDAWHAIVANEPEWQHMMGFLPKYGFGPFAVLIMVTGLNDYQLNQRAETGYWPPIRLMLEKLPPPANCQTLLRYLDPFYRKERLEDQKINRLKTFLDSRLAQELWYGSAKAIAREYLAIWEELARVMRQKMEDKTISFAMKCLGLSLIMAGETGFDASDLPIPVDRRVIFFSERIGLLNSKSPDMIRQAWSVVLAQVRKKNPGVTMIHLDSLIWQIAMTNSEEMIRYFARLQQDEVGKKLAHLALYGSGKPFPDLREQKLSMEPVHILTGREEKIACFIPCCSSKLDSGQIIQPTYHFSEDVLPETWSWLIKGRNMMSNSIEMGSQATSALHLYTGALYRVFAMQKKQIIDLIHSGRLDLYILSAGYGIVHAFEPIQRYDAMLKEGVAVLWRKQHLENIIAEQLIRSKPTHVYGFFAGSKNWYPAASSYRYFYTEGVRTALRQGLTSQAGCFYRKNGLGVQAILGGIGKAFSDLLQSDLNPEYAAGIEEHGLSINAVEVGYERIEV
;
A
#
# COMPACT_ATOMS: atom_id res chain seq x y z
N MET A 1 -14.41 10.25 -80.59
CA MET A 1 -13.04 10.72 -80.36
C MET A 1 -12.44 9.92 -79.21
N GLN A 2 -11.44 9.10 -79.55
CA GLN A 2 -10.49 8.25 -78.80
C GLN A 2 -10.72 8.00 -77.29
N ALA A 3 -11.06 6.76 -76.86
CA ALA A 3 -10.20 5.59 -76.51
C ALA A 3 -9.73 5.65 -75.03
N LYS A 4 -9.76 4.63 -74.14
CA LYS A 4 -9.78 3.15 -74.22
C LYS A 4 -9.99 2.59 -72.77
N ARG A 5 -10.64 1.41 -72.66
CA ARG A 5 -10.43 0.25 -71.73
C ARG A 5 -10.10 0.49 -70.24
N LEU A 6 -10.92 0.04 -69.27
CA LEU A 6 -10.99 -1.32 -68.67
C LEU A 6 -9.62 -1.89 -68.25
N VAL A 7 -9.41 -2.10 -66.94
CA VAL A 7 -9.14 -3.40 -66.26
C VAL A 7 -9.10 -3.18 -64.73
N ASP A 8 -9.96 -3.94 -64.04
CA ASP A 8 -9.95 -4.58 -62.70
C ASP A 8 -9.26 -3.91 -61.49
N ASP A 9 -9.96 -3.83 -60.34
CA ASP A 9 -9.84 -4.87 -59.31
C ASP A 9 -10.86 -4.73 -58.17
N GLU A 10 -11.26 -5.87 -57.63
CA GLU A 10 -12.23 -6.05 -56.54
C GLU A 10 -11.84 -5.32 -55.25
N GLN A 11 -12.75 -4.54 -54.65
CA GLN A 11 -12.66 -4.17 -53.23
C GLN A 11 -13.95 -4.47 -52.46
N LYS A 12 -13.75 -5.31 -51.44
CA LYS A 12 -14.70 -5.74 -50.43
C LYS A 12 -15.24 -4.57 -49.63
N ASN A 13 -16.55 -4.64 -49.36
CA ASN A 13 -17.28 -3.79 -48.44
C ASN A 13 -16.70 -3.84 -47.01
N GLU A 14 -16.30 -2.69 -46.49
CA GLU A 14 -16.32 -2.40 -45.04
C GLU A 14 -17.42 -1.38 -44.76
N VAL A 15 -18.35 -1.78 -43.88
CA VAL A 15 -19.44 -0.94 -43.37
C VAL A 15 -18.86 -0.02 -42.30
N ILE A 16 -18.87 1.28 -42.58
CA ILE A 16 -18.52 2.35 -41.66
C ILE A 16 -19.67 2.51 -40.65
N VAL A 17 -19.42 2.15 -39.38
CA VAL A 17 -20.28 2.55 -38.26
C VAL A 17 -19.69 3.84 -37.68
N THR A 18 -20.38 4.96 -37.91
CA THR A 18 -20.00 6.28 -37.42
C THR A 18 -20.36 6.46 -35.94
N ASN A 19 -19.34 6.55 -35.07
CA ASN A 19 -19.51 7.02 -33.69
C ASN A 19 -19.66 8.55 -33.67
N LYS A 20 -20.82 9.03 -33.21
CA LYS A 20 -21.02 10.42 -32.79
C LYS A 20 -20.63 10.56 -31.33
N THR A 21 -19.39 10.95 -31.08
CA THR A 21 -18.97 11.65 -29.86
C THR A 21 -18.74 13.11 -30.23
N HIS A 22 -19.47 14.03 -29.60
CA HIS A 22 -19.10 15.45 -29.59
C HIS A 22 -17.89 15.62 -28.66
N VAL A 23 -16.72 15.23 -29.15
CA VAL A 23 -15.42 15.63 -28.63
C VAL A 23 -14.68 16.24 -29.81
N GLN A 24 -14.11 17.43 -29.65
CA GLN A 24 -13.42 18.12 -30.73
C GLN A 24 -12.33 17.23 -31.34
N PRO A 25 -12.36 16.94 -32.65
CA PRO A 25 -11.47 15.97 -33.30
C PRO A 25 -9.97 16.29 -33.18
N GLY A 26 -9.62 17.55 -32.89
CA GLY A 26 -8.22 18.00 -32.78
C GLY A 26 -7.54 17.76 -31.43
N PHE A 27 -8.29 17.44 -30.36
CA PHE A 27 -7.71 17.29 -29.01
C PHE A 27 -7.20 15.87 -28.71
N ILE A 28 -7.76 14.85 -29.39
CA ILE A 28 -7.46 13.44 -29.11
C ILE A 28 -6.09 13.04 -29.71
N GLN A 29 -5.70 13.58 -30.87
CA GLN A 29 -4.45 13.17 -31.52
C GLN A 29 -3.19 13.77 -30.87
N SER A 30 -3.26 14.98 -30.31
CA SER A 30 -2.10 15.61 -29.65
C SER A 30 -1.82 15.04 -28.26
N GLU A 31 -2.84 14.55 -27.54
CA GLU A 31 -2.68 14.00 -26.19
C GLU A 31 -2.48 12.48 -26.17
N VAL A 32 -3.03 11.72 -27.14
CA VAL A 32 -2.68 10.29 -27.31
C VAL A 32 -1.19 10.15 -27.66
N ASN A 33 -0.62 11.09 -28.42
CA ASN A 33 0.82 11.16 -28.69
C ASN A 33 1.68 11.44 -27.43
N GLN A 34 1.11 11.98 -26.33
CA GLN A 34 1.84 12.08 -25.04
C GLN A 34 1.95 10.73 -24.32
N PHE A 35 1.06 9.77 -24.60
CA PHE A 35 1.05 8.45 -23.98
C PHE A 35 1.71 7.35 -24.85
N ASP A 36 1.75 7.54 -26.17
CA ASP A 36 2.34 6.59 -27.13
C ASP A 36 3.87 6.42 -26.96
N GLY A 37 4.53 7.34 -26.26
CA GLY A 37 5.96 7.27 -25.91
C GLY A 37 6.27 6.64 -24.55
N ASN A 38 5.28 6.32 -23.71
CA ASN A 38 5.51 5.77 -22.37
C ASN A 38 5.50 4.24 -22.40
N GLU A 39 6.67 3.62 -22.37
CA GLU A 39 6.87 2.17 -22.54
C GLU A 39 6.07 1.31 -21.53
N VAL A 40 5.68 1.86 -20.38
CA VAL A 40 4.76 1.22 -19.42
C VAL A 40 3.35 1.06 -19.98
N VAL A 41 2.83 2.06 -20.70
CA VAL A 41 1.50 2.03 -21.33
C VAL A 41 1.43 0.93 -22.40
N LEU A 42 2.57 0.60 -23.01
CA LEU A 42 2.68 -0.50 -23.98
C LEU A 42 2.82 -1.88 -23.32
N ARG A 43 3.56 -1.97 -22.20
CA ARG A 43 3.88 -3.25 -21.54
C ARG A 43 2.81 -3.72 -20.56
N LEU A 44 2.22 -2.83 -19.76
CA LEU A 44 1.22 -3.17 -18.74
C LEU A 44 0.00 -3.89 -19.33
N PRO A 45 -0.64 -3.40 -20.41
CA PRO A 45 -1.78 -4.10 -21.00
C PRO A 45 -1.39 -5.47 -21.54
N GLY A 46 -0.19 -5.60 -22.12
CA GLY A 46 0.33 -6.88 -22.60
C GLY A 46 0.47 -7.92 -21.49
N VAL A 47 0.88 -7.49 -20.28
CA VAL A 47 0.96 -8.34 -19.09
C VAL A 47 -0.43 -8.69 -18.54
N LEU A 48 -1.31 -7.69 -18.39
CA LEU A 48 -2.66 -7.93 -17.86
C LEU A 48 -3.51 -8.77 -18.82
N ALA A 49 -3.27 -8.66 -20.12
CA ALA A 49 -3.97 -9.43 -21.15
C ALA A 49 -3.63 -10.94 -21.13
N THR A 50 -2.60 -11.39 -20.40
CA THR A 50 -2.29 -12.82 -20.25
C THR A 50 -3.01 -13.48 -19.08
N LEU A 51 -3.70 -12.72 -18.23
CA LEU A 51 -4.54 -13.30 -17.18
C LEU A 51 -5.72 -14.04 -17.79
N SER A 52 -5.98 -15.25 -17.29
CA SER A 52 -7.17 -16.02 -17.64
C SER A 52 -8.44 -15.36 -17.08
N MET A 53 -9.59 -15.63 -17.69
CA MET A 53 -10.88 -15.16 -17.16
C MET A 53 -11.17 -15.74 -15.77
N ASP A 54 -10.74 -16.97 -15.47
CA ASP A 54 -10.87 -17.54 -14.13
C ASP A 54 -10.06 -16.75 -13.10
N ALA A 55 -8.85 -16.28 -13.46
CA ALA A 55 -8.07 -15.40 -12.60
C ALA A 55 -8.77 -14.06 -12.39
N TRP A 56 -9.37 -13.47 -13.43
CA TRP A 56 -10.18 -12.25 -13.32
C TRP A 56 -11.40 -12.43 -12.41
N HIS A 57 -12.11 -13.55 -12.54
CA HIS A 57 -13.23 -13.87 -11.65
C HIS A 57 -12.77 -14.07 -10.20
N ALA A 58 -11.65 -14.76 -9.98
CA ALA A 58 -11.07 -14.95 -8.65
C ALA A 58 -10.61 -13.62 -8.02
N ILE A 59 -10.02 -12.73 -8.82
CA ILE A 59 -9.70 -11.36 -8.40
C ILE A 59 -10.98 -10.67 -7.91
N VAL A 60 -12.02 -10.61 -8.72
CA VAL A 60 -13.29 -9.96 -8.35
C VAL A 60 -13.91 -10.59 -7.11
N ALA A 61 -13.87 -11.92 -7.00
CA ALA A 61 -14.43 -12.65 -5.87
C ALA A 61 -13.71 -12.37 -4.55
N ASN A 62 -12.45 -11.95 -4.55
CA ASN A 62 -11.68 -11.65 -3.34
C ASN A 62 -11.96 -10.26 -2.75
N GLU A 63 -12.78 -9.44 -3.41
CA GLU A 63 -13.18 -8.13 -2.92
C GLU A 63 -13.96 -8.22 -1.60
N PRO A 64 -13.80 -7.27 -0.66
CA PRO A 64 -14.55 -7.28 0.60
C PRO A 64 -16.06 -7.15 0.36
N GLU A 65 -16.48 -6.40 -0.66
CA GLU A 65 -17.87 -6.32 -1.11
C GLU A 65 -18.40 -7.72 -1.40
N TRP A 66 -17.64 -8.52 -2.15
CA TRP A 66 -18.04 -9.87 -2.53
C TRP A 66 -18.08 -10.81 -1.33
N GLN A 67 -16.98 -10.90 -0.59
CA GLN A 67 -16.83 -11.82 0.53
C GLN A 67 -17.86 -11.58 1.64
N HIS A 68 -18.27 -10.32 1.85
CA HIS A 68 -19.21 -9.97 2.89
C HIS A 68 -20.67 -9.91 2.44
N MET A 69 -20.94 -9.68 1.15
CA MET A 69 -22.33 -9.50 0.69
C MET A 69 -22.91 -10.70 -0.06
N MET A 70 -22.10 -11.55 -0.70
CA MET A 70 -22.60 -12.66 -1.54
C MET A 70 -23.61 -13.58 -0.83
N GLY A 71 -23.47 -13.78 0.49
CA GLY A 71 -24.41 -14.59 1.28
C GLY A 71 -25.85 -14.03 1.34
N PHE A 72 -26.05 -12.74 1.06
CA PHE A 72 -27.37 -12.13 1.04
C PHE A 72 -28.11 -12.34 -0.29
N LEU A 73 -27.41 -12.58 -1.40
CA LEU A 73 -28.04 -12.80 -2.71
C LEU A 73 -29.09 -13.92 -2.69
N PRO A 74 -28.80 -15.16 -2.24
CA PRO A 74 -29.82 -16.21 -2.17
C PRO A 74 -30.90 -15.95 -1.12
N LYS A 75 -30.59 -15.16 -0.07
CA LYS A 75 -31.52 -14.85 1.02
C LYS A 75 -32.52 -13.76 0.64
N TYR A 76 -32.09 -12.75 -0.13
CA TYR A 76 -32.85 -11.54 -0.42
C TYR A 76 -33.47 -11.57 -1.83
N GLY A 77 -32.95 -12.41 -2.72
CA GLY A 77 -33.21 -12.30 -4.15
C GLY A 77 -32.42 -11.15 -4.77
N PHE A 78 -32.36 -11.13 -6.11
CA PHE A 78 -31.45 -10.23 -6.83
C PHE A 78 -31.76 -8.74 -6.61
N GLY A 79 -33.00 -8.29 -6.84
CA GLY A 79 -33.35 -6.87 -6.78
C GLY A 79 -33.04 -6.21 -5.41
N PRO A 80 -33.54 -6.76 -4.28
CA PRO A 80 -33.22 -6.24 -2.96
C PRO A 80 -31.73 -6.33 -2.62
N PHE A 81 -31.03 -7.36 -3.10
CA PHE A 81 -29.58 -7.49 -2.96
C PHE A 81 -28.81 -6.42 -3.75
N ALA A 82 -29.22 -6.12 -4.98
CA ALA A 82 -28.63 -5.07 -5.81
C ALA A 82 -28.78 -3.70 -5.15
N VAL A 83 -29.95 -3.40 -4.58
CA VAL A 83 -30.17 -2.16 -3.82
C VAL A 83 -29.27 -2.10 -2.58
N LEU A 84 -29.14 -3.20 -1.84
CA LEU A 84 -28.26 -3.28 -0.67
C LEU A 84 -26.79 -3.01 -1.02
N ILE A 85 -26.24 -3.71 -2.01
CA ILE A 85 -24.81 -3.57 -2.33
C ILE A 85 -24.51 -2.19 -2.92
N MET A 86 -25.44 -1.63 -3.70
CA MET A 86 -25.29 -0.31 -4.30
C MET A 86 -25.33 0.80 -3.25
N VAL A 87 -26.28 0.76 -2.30
CA VAL A 87 -26.38 1.80 -1.26
C VAL A 87 -25.26 1.73 -0.22
N THR A 88 -24.72 0.54 0.02
CA THR A 88 -23.52 0.37 0.84
C THR A 88 -22.30 0.91 0.10
N GLY A 89 -22.06 0.54 -1.16
CA GLY A 89 -21.01 1.15 -1.99
C GLY A 89 -21.09 2.68 -2.06
N LEU A 90 -22.30 3.24 -2.19
CA LEU A 90 -22.54 4.69 -2.24
C LEU A 90 -22.10 5.45 -0.97
N ASN A 91 -22.05 4.75 0.17
CA ASN A 91 -21.68 5.29 1.48
C ASN A 91 -20.31 4.81 1.98
N ASP A 92 -19.57 4.05 1.17
CA ASP A 92 -18.19 3.64 1.42
C ASP A 92 -17.21 4.79 1.11
N TYR A 93 -17.25 5.82 1.96
CA TYR A 93 -16.31 6.93 1.92
C TYR A 93 -16.07 7.52 3.30
N GLN A 94 -14.86 8.06 3.50
CA GLN A 94 -14.43 8.64 4.77
C GLN A 94 -14.84 7.81 6.00
N LEU A 95 -14.60 6.50 5.91
CA LEU A 95 -14.92 5.54 6.97
C LEU A 95 -14.14 5.82 8.25
N ASN A 96 -14.68 5.37 9.39
CA ASN A 96 -13.99 5.40 10.69
C ASN A 96 -12.74 4.51 10.71
N GLN A 97 -12.79 3.42 9.96
CA GLN A 97 -11.75 2.38 9.88
C GLN A 97 -11.60 1.93 8.42
N ARG A 98 -10.73 0.96 8.14
CA ARG A 98 -10.57 0.42 6.79
C ARG A 98 -11.82 -0.34 6.35
N ALA A 99 -12.14 -0.29 5.05
CA ALA A 99 -13.34 -0.90 4.50
C ALA A 99 -13.42 -2.41 4.80
N GLU A 100 -12.28 -3.09 4.63
CA GLU A 100 -12.12 -4.54 4.80
C GLU A 100 -12.25 -5.04 6.25
N THR A 101 -12.06 -4.18 7.26
CA THR A 101 -12.13 -4.58 8.67
C THR A 101 -13.28 -3.94 9.44
N GLY A 102 -13.60 -2.68 9.12
CA GLY A 102 -14.47 -1.85 9.95
C GLY A 102 -15.72 -1.33 9.27
N TYR A 103 -16.00 -1.71 8.01
CA TYR A 103 -17.20 -1.31 7.30
C TYR A 103 -18.01 -2.50 6.78
N TRP A 104 -17.46 -3.26 5.82
CA TRP A 104 -18.15 -4.40 5.21
C TRP A 104 -18.46 -5.53 6.22
N PRO A 105 -17.52 -5.97 7.09
CA PRO A 105 -17.83 -7.01 8.07
C PRO A 105 -18.86 -6.57 9.12
N PRO A 106 -18.77 -5.39 9.76
CA PRO A 106 -19.78 -4.94 10.72
C PRO A 106 -21.19 -4.78 10.13
N ILE A 107 -21.33 -4.26 8.90
CA ILE A 107 -22.64 -4.18 8.22
C ILE A 107 -23.20 -5.59 8.00
N ARG A 108 -22.39 -6.52 7.47
CA ARG A 108 -22.80 -7.91 7.28
C ARG A 108 -23.31 -8.53 8.59
N LEU A 109 -22.52 -8.45 9.65
CA LEU A 109 -22.86 -9.04 10.96
C LEU A 109 -24.14 -8.46 11.56
N MET A 110 -24.45 -7.19 11.27
CA MET A 110 -25.74 -6.60 11.64
C MET A 110 -26.88 -7.18 10.81
N LEU A 111 -26.76 -7.18 9.48
CA LEU A 111 -27.81 -7.60 8.56
C LEU A 111 -28.11 -9.11 8.65
N GLU A 112 -27.12 -9.94 8.99
CA GLU A 112 -27.32 -11.38 9.20
C GLU A 112 -28.35 -11.68 10.29
N LYS A 113 -28.43 -10.84 11.32
CA LYS A 113 -29.36 -10.98 12.45
C LYS A 113 -30.78 -10.52 12.13
N LEU A 114 -30.99 -9.94 10.95
CA LEU A 114 -32.26 -9.36 10.53
C LEU A 114 -32.93 -10.24 9.46
N PRO A 115 -34.27 -10.25 9.37
CA PRO A 115 -34.95 -10.90 8.27
C PRO A 115 -34.68 -10.16 6.96
N PRO A 116 -34.90 -10.80 5.79
CA PRO A 116 -34.87 -10.11 4.51
C PRO A 116 -35.77 -8.87 4.53
N PRO A 117 -35.28 -7.69 4.12
CA PRO A 117 -36.11 -6.49 4.11
C PRO A 117 -37.25 -6.64 3.10
N ALA A 118 -38.46 -6.24 3.49
CA ALA A 118 -39.63 -6.34 2.62
C ALA A 118 -39.69 -5.25 1.53
N ASN A 119 -39.02 -4.12 1.74
CA ASN A 119 -38.99 -2.96 0.85
C ASN A 119 -37.81 -2.02 1.20
N CYS A 120 -37.53 -1.02 0.35
CA CYS A 120 -36.48 -0.03 0.58
C CYS A 120 -36.59 0.68 1.93
N GLN A 121 -37.81 0.99 2.40
CA GLN A 121 -38.02 1.64 3.70
C GLN A 121 -37.59 0.76 4.87
N THR A 122 -37.77 -0.56 4.74
CA THR A 122 -37.30 -1.52 5.75
C THR A 122 -35.78 -1.59 5.74
N LEU A 123 -35.16 -1.61 4.55
CA LEU A 123 -33.71 -1.56 4.41
C LEU A 123 -33.12 -0.25 4.99
N LEU A 124 -33.78 0.89 4.76
CA LEU A 124 -33.41 2.18 5.36
C LEU A 124 -33.39 2.11 6.90
N ARG A 125 -34.43 1.54 7.51
CA ARG A 125 -34.50 1.36 8.98
C ARG A 125 -33.41 0.43 9.50
N TYR A 126 -32.99 -0.58 8.74
CA TYR A 126 -31.91 -1.48 9.15
C TYR A 126 -30.55 -0.79 9.08
N LEU A 127 -30.33 0.06 8.09
CA LEU A 127 -29.04 0.72 7.86
C LEU A 127 -28.87 2.03 8.65
N ASP A 128 -29.93 2.77 8.95
CA ASP A 128 -29.86 4.06 9.67
C ASP A 128 -29.07 3.97 11.00
N PRO A 129 -29.31 2.98 11.89
CA PRO A 129 -28.54 2.84 13.13
C PRO A 129 -27.05 2.55 12.92
N PHE A 130 -26.68 1.94 11.79
CA PHE A 130 -25.28 1.74 11.44
C PHE A 130 -24.61 3.07 11.13
N TYR A 131 -25.21 3.83 10.20
CA TYR A 131 -24.63 5.06 9.68
C TYR A 131 -24.64 6.22 10.68
N ARG A 132 -25.51 6.18 11.71
CA ARG A 132 -25.45 7.10 12.86
C ARG A 132 -24.23 6.91 13.78
N LYS A 133 -23.43 5.89 13.55
CA LYS A 133 -22.16 5.66 14.28
C LYS A 133 -20.96 5.90 13.39
N GLU A 134 -21.21 6.22 12.11
CA GLU A 134 -20.18 6.43 11.12
C GLU A 134 -19.74 7.89 11.06
N ARG A 135 -18.48 8.12 10.70
CA ARG A 135 -17.99 9.46 10.39
C ARG A 135 -18.83 10.07 9.26
N LEU A 136 -19.12 11.38 9.39
CA LEU A 136 -20.03 12.12 8.51
C LEU A 136 -21.46 11.55 8.50
N GLU A 137 -21.95 11.12 9.66
CA GLU A 137 -23.28 10.50 9.84
C GLU A 137 -24.41 11.24 9.12
N ASP A 138 -24.56 12.55 9.31
CA ASP A 138 -25.65 13.32 8.70
C ASP A 138 -25.63 13.22 7.16
N GLN A 139 -24.43 13.28 6.58
CA GLN A 139 -24.25 13.19 5.13
C GLN A 139 -24.55 11.78 4.64
N LYS A 140 -24.05 10.74 5.33
CA LYS A 140 -24.31 9.34 4.97
C LYS A 140 -25.79 8.97 5.11
N ILE A 141 -26.44 9.42 6.18
CA ILE A 141 -27.88 9.25 6.39
C ILE A 141 -28.68 9.99 5.31
N ASN A 142 -28.29 11.21 4.94
CA ASN A 142 -28.96 11.93 3.87
C ASN A 142 -28.81 11.21 2.53
N ARG A 143 -27.62 10.71 2.19
CA ARG A 143 -27.39 9.92 0.97
C ARG A 143 -28.19 8.62 0.96
N LEU A 144 -28.21 7.91 2.09
CA LEU A 144 -28.98 6.69 2.31
C LEU A 144 -30.48 6.93 2.02
N LYS A 145 -31.06 7.98 2.61
CA LYS A 145 -32.47 8.37 2.38
C LYS A 145 -32.70 8.78 0.93
N THR A 146 -31.87 9.69 0.41
CA THR A 146 -31.98 10.20 -0.97
C THR A 146 -32.03 9.07 -1.99
N PHE A 147 -31.19 8.04 -1.83
CA PHE A 147 -31.20 6.89 -2.71
C PHE A 147 -32.40 5.97 -2.45
N LEU A 148 -32.63 5.52 -1.20
CA LEU A 148 -33.67 4.52 -0.90
C LEU A 148 -35.11 5.03 -1.10
N ASP A 149 -35.31 6.35 -1.03
CA ASP A 149 -36.59 7.02 -1.32
C ASP A 149 -36.76 7.31 -2.83
N SER A 150 -35.74 7.07 -3.65
CA SER A 150 -35.78 7.37 -5.08
C SER A 150 -36.56 6.33 -5.88
N ARG A 151 -37.11 6.77 -7.02
CA ARG A 151 -37.71 5.87 -8.02
C ARG A 151 -36.70 4.83 -8.52
N LEU A 152 -35.43 5.20 -8.71
CA LEU A 152 -34.37 4.29 -9.12
C LEU A 152 -34.23 3.11 -8.15
N ALA A 153 -34.20 3.37 -6.84
CA ALA A 153 -34.10 2.28 -5.86
C ALA A 153 -35.32 1.33 -5.92
N GLN A 154 -36.52 1.84 -6.20
CA GLN A 154 -37.71 1.01 -6.38
C GLN A 154 -37.62 0.15 -7.67
N GLU A 155 -37.19 0.75 -8.78
CA GLU A 155 -37.00 0.04 -10.05
C GLU A 155 -35.95 -1.06 -9.91
N LEU A 156 -34.84 -0.79 -9.21
CA LEU A 156 -33.83 -1.80 -8.88
C LEU A 156 -34.38 -2.90 -7.96
N TRP A 157 -35.20 -2.53 -6.96
CA TRP A 157 -35.76 -3.48 -5.98
C TRP A 157 -36.61 -4.57 -6.63
N TYR A 158 -37.38 -4.22 -7.67
CA TYR A 158 -38.24 -5.14 -8.41
C TYR A 158 -37.61 -5.64 -9.71
N GLY A 159 -36.40 -5.18 -10.04
CA GLY A 159 -35.67 -5.55 -11.24
C GLY A 159 -35.08 -6.95 -11.19
N SER A 160 -35.06 -7.63 -12.34
CA SER A 160 -34.28 -8.85 -12.53
C SER A 160 -32.84 -8.54 -12.92
N ALA A 161 -31.92 -9.48 -12.72
CA ALA A 161 -30.51 -9.33 -13.08
C ALA A 161 -30.34 -8.98 -14.57
N LYS A 162 -31.04 -9.70 -15.45
CA LYS A 162 -31.07 -9.43 -16.88
C LYS A 162 -31.61 -8.05 -17.26
N ALA A 163 -32.62 -7.54 -16.55
CA ALA A 163 -33.16 -6.20 -16.82
C ALA A 163 -32.15 -5.12 -16.41
N ILE A 164 -31.59 -5.23 -15.21
CA ILE A 164 -30.58 -4.30 -14.69
C ILE A 164 -29.30 -4.32 -15.54
N ALA A 165 -28.88 -5.50 -16.01
CA ALA A 165 -27.75 -5.63 -16.94
C ALA A 165 -27.94 -4.84 -18.24
N ARG A 166 -29.16 -4.82 -18.80
CA ARG A 166 -29.47 -4.10 -20.04
C ARG A 166 -29.48 -2.59 -19.86
N GLU A 167 -29.85 -2.12 -18.67
CA GLU A 167 -30.02 -0.70 -18.35
C GLU A 167 -28.83 -0.13 -17.58
N TYR A 168 -27.72 -0.87 -17.48
CA TYR A 168 -26.61 -0.55 -16.58
C TYR A 168 -26.07 0.88 -16.72
N LEU A 169 -25.88 1.37 -17.95
CA LEU A 169 -25.43 2.75 -18.20
C LEU A 169 -26.52 3.79 -17.88
N ALA A 170 -27.79 3.51 -18.20
CA ALA A 170 -28.89 4.41 -17.86
C ALA A 170 -29.07 4.52 -16.33
N ILE A 171 -28.85 3.42 -15.59
CA ILE A 171 -28.85 3.40 -14.12
C ILE A 171 -27.74 4.29 -13.57
N TRP A 172 -26.57 4.33 -14.21
CA TRP A 172 -25.47 5.21 -13.80
C TRP A 172 -25.82 6.69 -13.95
N GLU A 173 -26.38 7.08 -15.11
CA GLU A 173 -26.87 8.44 -15.35
C GLU A 173 -27.93 8.84 -14.32
N GLU A 174 -28.89 7.95 -14.08
CA GLU A 174 -29.98 8.17 -13.13
C GLU A 174 -29.47 8.25 -11.69
N LEU A 175 -28.50 7.41 -11.29
CA LEU A 175 -27.87 7.48 -9.97
C LEU A 175 -27.19 8.84 -9.76
N ALA A 176 -26.43 9.31 -10.73
CA ALA A 176 -25.76 10.61 -10.68
C ALA A 176 -26.79 11.75 -10.52
N ARG A 177 -27.91 11.67 -11.24
CA ARG A 177 -29.04 12.61 -11.14
C ARG A 177 -29.70 12.58 -9.77
N VAL A 178 -30.03 11.40 -9.24
CA VAL A 178 -30.63 11.21 -7.91
C VAL A 178 -29.72 11.80 -6.82
N MET A 179 -28.42 11.54 -6.93
CA MET A 179 -27.43 12.00 -5.95
C MET A 179 -26.96 13.43 -6.15
N ARG A 180 -27.34 14.08 -7.27
CA ARG A 180 -26.87 15.42 -7.68
C ARG A 180 -25.34 15.49 -7.72
N GLN A 181 -24.72 14.45 -8.25
CA GLN A 181 -23.29 14.29 -8.38
C GLN A 181 -22.92 14.07 -9.83
N LYS A 182 -21.64 14.21 -10.17
CA LYS A 182 -21.17 13.86 -11.50
C LYS A 182 -21.07 12.34 -11.63
N MET A 183 -21.25 11.83 -12.84
CA MET A 183 -21.16 10.40 -13.13
C MET A 183 -19.78 9.83 -12.75
N GLU A 184 -18.73 10.60 -13.00
CA GLU A 184 -17.35 10.25 -12.73
C GLU A 184 -16.93 10.41 -11.26
N ASP A 185 -17.76 11.01 -10.39
CA ASP A 185 -17.44 11.13 -8.97
C ASP A 185 -17.16 9.75 -8.36
N LYS A 186 -16.09 9.63 -7.56
CA LYS A 186 -15.63 8.34 -7.00
C LYS A 186 -16.78 7.54 -6.40
N THR A 187 -17.62 8.16 -5.58
CA THR A 187 -18.70 7.46 -4.87
C THR A 187 -19.81 6.97 -5.80
N ILE A 188 -20.04 7.65 -6.93
CA ILE A 188 -21.00 7.24 -7.96
C ILE A 188 -20.42 6.08 -8.77
N SER A 189 -19.20 6.21 -9.27
CA SER A 189 -18.55 5.14 -10.04
C SER A 189 -18.31 3.88 -9.19
N PHE A 190 -18.01 4.03 -7.90
CA PHE A 190 -17.86 2.91 -6.98
C PHE A 190 -19.19 2.24 -6.61
N ALA A 191 -20.27 3.01 -6.44
CA ALA A 191 -21.61 2.44 -6.27
C ALA A 191 -22.05 1.65 -7.50
N MET A 192 -21.75 2.16 -8.70
CA MET A 192 -21.97 1.42 -9.93
C MET A 192 -21.10 0.16 -10.02
N LYS A 193 -19.82 0.22 -9.64
CA LYS A 193 -18.99 -0.99 -9.51
C LYS A 193 -19.68 -2.04 -8.63
N CYS A 194 -20.20 -1.64 -7.46
CA CYS A 194 -20.94 -2.53 -6.57
C CYS A 194 -22.18 -3.15 -7.23
N LEU A 195 -22.94 -2.38 -8.03
CA LEU A 195 -24.05 -2.91 -8.83
C LEU A 195 -23.55 -3.89 -9.90
N GLY A 196 -22.43 -3.62 -10.55
CA GLY A 196 -21.82 -4.54 -11.50
C GLY A 196 -21.34 -5.83 -10.83
N LEU A 197 -20.83 -5.75 -9.60
CA LEU A 197 -20.49 -6.92 -8.79
C LEU A 197 -21.72 -7.77 -8.50
N SER A 198 -22.89 -7.21 -8.16
CA SER A 198 -24.10 -8.03 -7.95
C SER A 198 -24.57 -8.73 -9.22
N LEU A 199 -24.43 -8.10 -10.39
CA LEU A 199 -24.70 -8.75 -11.68
C LEU A 199 -23.79 -9.96 -11.89
N ILE A 200 -22.48 -9.80 -11.68
CA ILE A 200 -21.50 -10.88 -11.81
C ILE A 200 -21.80 -12.01 -10.80
N MET A 201 -22.14 -11.68 -9.56
CA MET A 201 -22.57 -12.65 -8.53
C MET A 201 -23.81 -13.44 -8.94
N ALA A 202 -24.74 -12.80 -9.65
CA ALA A 202 -25.95 -13.42 -10.17
C ALA A 202 -25.71 -14.23 -11.46
N GLY A 203 -24.47 -14.26 -11.97
CA GLY A 203 -24.11 -14.95 -13.21
C GLY A 203 -24.41 -14.16 -14.48
N GLU A 204 -24.83 -12.89 -14.37
CA GLU A 204 -25.00 -12.02 -15.53
C GLU A 204 -23.63 -11.52 -15.99
N THR A 205 -23.34 -11.75 -17.27
CA THR A 205 -22.07 -11.36 -17.91
C THR A 205 -22.33 -10.62 -19.21
N GLY A 206 -21.36 -9.83 -19.69
CA GLY A 206 -21.46 -9.13 -20.96
C GLY A 206 -22.39 -7.89 -20.95
N PHE A 207 -22.75 -7.37 -19.78
CA PHE A 207 -23.39 -6.06 -19.68
C PHE A 207 -22.40 -4.94 -20.04
N ASP A 208 -22.92 -3.86 -20.59
CA ASP A 208 -22.09 -2.76 -21.04
C ASP A 208 -21.62 -1.91 -19.84
N ALA A 209 -20.32 -2.04 -19.53
CA ALA A 209 -19.63 -1.23 -18.55
C ALA A 209 -18.42 -0.52 -19.18
N SER A 210 -18.43 -0.27 -20.49
CA SER A 210 -17.29 0.33 -21.20
C SER A 210 -16.98 1.74 -20.70
N ASP A 211 -18.02 2.48 -20.35
CA ASP A 211 -17.92 3.90 -20.03
C ASP A 211 -17.73 4.16 -18.53
N LEU A 212 -17.86 3.12 -17.70
CA LEU A 212 -17.66 3.24 -16.26
C LEU A 212 -16.19 3.58 -15.95
N PRO A 213 -15.89 4.76 -15.39
CA PRO A 213 -14.52 5.13 -15.09
C PRO A 213 -14.04 4.40 -13.84
N ILE A 214 -12.72 4.26 -13.72
CA ILE A 214 -12.12 3.75 -12.51
C ILE A 214 -12.42 4.69 -11.32
N PRO A 215 -12.88 4.19 -10.16
CA PRO A 215 -13.05 5.01 -8.97
C PRO A 215 -11.70 5.50 -8.42
N VAL A 216 -11.27 6.69 -8.84
CA VAL A 216 -9.95 7.22 -8.48
C VAL A 216 -9.86 7.49 -6.97
N ASP A 217 -9.06 6.69 -6.28
CA ASP A 217 -8.73 6.88 -4.87
C ASP A 217 -7.23 6.82 -4.61
N ARG A 218 -6.83 6.87 -3.33
CA ARG A 218 -5.41 6.87 -2.96
C ARG A 218 -4.69 5.59 -3.41
N ARG A 219 -5.35 4.43 -3.50
CA ARG A 219 -4.74 3.19 -4.00
C ARG A 219 -4.54 3.26 -5.51
N VAL A 220 -5.54 3.75 -6.25
CA VAL A 220 -5.45 3.91 -7.71
C VAL A 220 -4.36 4.92 -8.08
N ILE A 221 -4.32 6.08 -7.40
CA ILE A 221 -3.28 7.10 -7.60
C ILE A 221 -1.90 6.49 -7.33
N PHE A 222 -1.73 5.89 -6.13
CA PHE A 222 -0.45 5.32 -5.72
C PHE A 222 0.04 4.23 -6.68
N PHE A 223 -0.84 3.33 -7.11
CA PHE A 223 -0.46 2.26 -8.01
C PHE A 223 -0.10 2.77 -9.41
N SER A 224 -0.84 3.77 -9.91
CA SER A 224 -0.55 4.42 -11.20
C SER A 224 0.83 5.08 -11.20
N GLU A 225 1.19 5.76 -10.11
CA GLU A 225 2.53 6.33 -9.91
C GLU A 225 3.59 5.22 -9.80
N ARG A 226 3.33 4.20 -8.97
CA ARG A 226 4.26 3.10 -8.66
C ARG A 226 4.69 2.30 -9.89
N ILE A 227 3.78 2.00 -10.80
CA ILE A 227 4.10 1.24 -12.02
C ILE A 227 4.64 2.13 -13.15
N GLY A 228 4.74 3.45 -12.92
CA GLY A 228 5.17 4.42 -13.93
C GLY A 228 4.12 4.70 -15.02
N LEU A 229 2.85 4.39 -14.77
CA LEU A 229 1.77 4.62 -15.73
C LEU A 229 1.53 6.12 -15.92
N LEU A 230 1.46 6.86 -14.82
CA LEU A 230 1.22 8.30 -14.82
C LEU A 230 1.73 8.92 -13.52
N ASN A 231 2.48 10.02 -13.63
CA ASN A 231 2.92 10.84 -12.49
C ASN A 231 2.04 12.10 -12.36
N SER A 232 0.74 11.89 -12.12
CA SER A 232 -0.24 12.96 -11.96
C SER A 232 -1.26 12.57 -10.91
N LYS A 233 -1.68 13.56 -10.12
CA LYS A 233 -2.78 13.43 -9.14
C LYS A 233 -4.13 13.84 -9.72
N SER A 234 -4.19 14.21 -11.01
CA SER A 234 -5.44 14.59 -11.68
C SER A 234 -6.32 13.36 -11.88
N PRO A 235 -7.54 13.31 -11.29
CA PRO A 235 -8.44 12.18 -11.48
C PRO A 235 -8.81 11.92 -12.94
N ASP A 236 -8.97 12.97 -13.74
CA ASP A 236 -9.34 12.84 -15.15
C ASP A 236 -8.22 12.18 -15.98
N MET A 237 -6.97 12.59 -15.75
CA MET A 237 -5.82 11.97 -16.42
C MET A 237 -5.64 10.52 -16.00
N ILE A 238 -5.86 10.20 -14.72
CA ILE A 238 -5.79 8.82 -14.23
C ILE A 238 -6.88 7.96 -14.89
N ARG A 239 -8.13 8.45 -14.96
CA ARG A 239 -9.23 7.75 -15.64
C ARG A 239 -8.91 7.49 -17.10
N GLN A 240 -8.37 8.49 -17.80
CA GLN A 240 -7.98 8.36 -19.21
C GLN A 240 -6.89 7.31 -19.38
N ALA A 241 -5.84 7.33 -18.56
CA ALA A 241 -4.75 6.35 -18.61
C ALA A 241 -5.26 4.91 -18.41
N TRP A 242 -6.11 4.68 -17.41
CA TRP A 242 -6.70 3.34 -17.17
C TRP A 242 -7.71 2.93 -18.25
N SER A 243 -8.40 3.89 -18.88
CA SER A 243 -9.29 3.59 -20.02
C SER A 243 -8.50 3.09 -21.23
N VAL A 244 -7.32 3.68 -21.49
CA VAL A 244 -6.39 3.21 -22.53
C VAL A 244 -5.88 1.80 -22.20
N VAL A 245 -5.49 1.55 -20.94
CA VAL A 245 -5.06 0.21 -20.49
C VAL A 245 -6.18 -0.81 -20.71
N LEU A 246 -7.40 -0.50 -20.29
CA LEU A 246 -8.56 -1.37 -20.47
C LEU A 246 -8.82 -1.70 -21.93
N ALA A 247 -8.83 -0.69 -22.81
CA ALA A 247 -9.07 -0.88 -24.23
C ALA A 247 -8.07 -1.86 -24.85
N GLN A 248 -6.80 -1.81 -24.42
CA GLN A 248 -5.76 -2.72 -24.90
C GLN A 248 -5.91 -4.14 -24.30
N VAL A 249 -6.24 -4.27 -23.02
CA VAL A 249 -6.50 -5.59 -22.38
C VAL A 249 -7.69 -6.29 -23.05
N ARG A 250 -8.76 -5.53 -23.37
CA ARG A 250 -9.98 -6.06 -23.99
C ARG A 250 -9.78 -6.64 -25.39
N LYS A 251 -8.71 -6.26 -26.10
CA LYS A 251 -8.36 -6.87 -27.40
C LYS A 251 -8.13 -8.38 -27.29
N LYS A 252 -7.62 -8.86 -26.15
CA LYS A 252 -7.43 -10.29 -25.88
C LYS A 252 -8.46 -10.87 -24.92
N ASN A 253 -8.99 -10.06 -24.00
CA ASN A 253 -10.00 -10.49 -23.04
C ASN A 253 -11.24 -9.58 -23.10
N PRO A 254 -12.15 -9.78 -24.08
CA PRO A 254 -13.29 -8.89 -24.30
C PRO A 254 -14.24 -8.72 -23.09
N GLY A 255 -14.28 -9.73 -22.21
CA GLY A 255 -15.08 -9.74 -20.99
C GLY A 255 -14.50 -8.95 -19.81
N VAL A 256 -13.26 -8.46 -19.91
CA VAL A 256 -12.67 -7.61 -18.86
C VAL A 256 -13.26 -6.20 -18.95
N THR A 257 -13.62 -5.66 -17.79
CA THR A 257 -14.22 -4.32 -17.65
C THR A 257 -13.44 -3.51 -16.62
N MET A 258 -13.77 -2.22 -16.44
CA MET A 258 -13.12 -1.39 -15.43
C MET A 258 -13.33 -1.91 -14.00
N ILE A 259 -14.42 -2.64 -13.75
CA ILE A 259 -14.68 -3.34 -12.48
C ILE A 259 -13.52 -4.30 -12.16
N HIS A 260 -13.12 -5.11 -13.15
CA HIS A 260 -12.04 -6.09 -12.99
C HIS A 260 -10.68 -5.43 -12.74
N LEU A 261 -10.38 -4.35 -13.47
CA LEU A 261 -9.14 -3.61 -13.28
C LEU A 261 -9.08 -2.95 -11.91
N ASP A 262 -10.16 -2.28 -11.49
CA ASP A 262 -10.24 -1.67 -10.17
C ASP A 262 -10.10 -2.73 -9.07
N SER A 263 -10.75 -3.89 -9.23
CA SER A 263 -10.62 -5.01 -8.29
C SER A 263 -9.23 -5.59 -8.19
N LEU A 264 -8.50 -5.63 -9.30
CA LEU A 264 -7.10 -6.02 -9.27
C LEU A 264 -6.27 -4.98 -8.51
N ILE A 265 -6.38 -3.71 -8.90
CA ILE A 265 -5.61 -2.61 -8.31
C ILE A 265 -5.88 -2.52 -6.80
N TRP A 266 -7.13 -2.66 -6.37
CA TRP A 266 -7.49 -2.63 -4.95
C TRP A 266 -6.70 -3.65 -4.12
N GLN A 267 -6.46 -4.84 -4.69
CA GLN A 267 -5.74 -5.93 -4.02
C GLN A 267 -4.23 -5.80 -4.09
N ILE A 268 -3.67 -5.34 -5.21
CA ILE A 268 -2.22 -5.35 -5.44
C ILE A 268 -1.53 -3.98 -5.24
N ALA A 269 -2.30 -2.89 -5.17
CA ALA A 269 -1.75 -1.53 -5.10
C ALA A 269 -0.73 -1.38 -3.97
N MET A 270 -1.05 -1.95 -2.82
CA MET A 270 -0.28 -1.82 -1.58
C MET A 270 0.61 -3.04 -1.28
N THR A 271 0.66 -4.05 -2.16
CA THR A 271 1.44 -5.28 -1.95
C THR A 271 2.87 -5.14 -2.45
N ASN A 272 3.87 -5.68 -1.76
CA ASN A 272 5.25 -5.69 -2.28
C ASN A 272 5.42 -6.68 -3.44
N SER A 273 6.58 -6.70 -4.09
CA SER A 273 6.83 -7.54 -5.27
C SER A 273 6.66 -9.04 -4.98
N GLU A 274 7.07 -9.49 -3.80
CA GLU A 274 6.88 -10.89 -3.41
C GLU A 274 5.42 -11.20 -3.09
N GLU A 275 4.73 -10.32 -2.36
CA GLU A 275 3.29 -10.46 -2.11
C GLU A 275 2.49 -10.45 -3.41
N MET A 276 2.87 -9.61 -4.38
CA MET A 276 2.27 -9.58 -5.70
C MET A 276 2.54 -10.89 -6.46
N ILE A 277 3.78 -11.38 -6.47
CA ILE A 277 4.11 -12.69 -7.07
C ILE A 277 3.32 -13.81 -6.39
N ARG A 278 3.28 -13.87 -5.05
CA ARG A 278 2.51 -14.85 -4.28
C ARG A 278 1.00 -14.73 -4.51
N TYR A 279 0.50 -13.50 -4.67
CA TYR A 279 -0.89 -13.24 -5.00
C TYR A 279 -1.24 -13.90 -6.34
N PHE A 280 -0.46 -13.64 -7.38
CA PHE A 280 -0.70 -14.23 -8.69
C PHE A 280 -0.34 -15.73 -8.76
N ALA A 281 0.61 -16.22 -7.98
CA ALA A 281 0.90 -17.65 -7.85
C ALA A 281 -0.30 -18.42 -7.27
N ARG A 282 -1.02 -17.85 -6.29
CA ARG A 282 -2.29 -18.43 -5.79
C ARG A 282 -3.38 -18.47 -6.86
N LEU A 283 -3.31 -17.59 -7.86
CA LEU A 283 -4.20 -17.59 -9.02
C LEU A 283 -3.68 -18.46 -10.18
N GLN A 284 -2.54 -19.14 -10.01
CA GLN A 284 -1.83 -19.89 -11.06
C GLN A 284 -1.40 -19.01 -12.23
N GLN A 285 -0.96 -17.79 -11.93
CA GLN A 285 -0.58 -16.72 -12.87
C GLN A 285 0.81 -16.15 -12.53
N ASP A 286 1.74 -16.99 -12.09
CA ASP A 286 3.08 -16.62 -11.59
C ASP A 286 3.82 -15.64 -12.50
N GLU A 287 3.75 -15.86 -13.81
CA GLU A 287 4.38 -15.03 -14.83
C GLU A 287 3.83 -13.60 -14.88
N VAL A 288 2.52 -13.44 -14.67
CA VAL A 288 1.91 -12.11 -14.54
C VAL A 288 2.42 -11.41 -13.29
N GLY A 289 2.48 -12.15 -12.17
CA GLY A 289 3.01 -11.63 -10.90
C GLY A 289 4.44 -11.14 -11.02
N LYS A 290 5.33 -11.93 -11.63
CA LYS A 290 6.74 -11.54 -11.87
C LYS A 290 6.86 -10.29 -12.75
N LYS A 291 6.10 -10.23 -13.85
CA LYS A 291 6.14 -9.10 -14.79
C LYS A 291 5.58 -7.81 -14.19
N LEU A 292 4.48 -7.89 -13.44
CA LEU A 292 3.92 -6.73 -12.72
C LEU A 292 4.85 -6.27 -11.58
N ALA A 293 5.43 -7.21 -10.83
CA ALA A 293 6.41 -6.90 -9.81
C ALA A 293 7.65 -6.21 -10.39
N HIS A 294 8.11 -6.64 -11.56
CA HIS A 294 9.21 -6.01 -12.29
C HIS A 294 8.84 -4.58 -12.73
N LEU A 295 7.67 -4.37 -13.34
CA LEU A 295 7.18 -3.04 -13.70
C LEU A 295 7.07 -2.11 -12.48
N ALA A 296 6.59 -2.62 -11.35
CA ALA A 296 6.45 -1.87 -10.11
C ALA A 296 7.78 -1.53 -9.40
N LEU A 297 8.89 -2.21 -9.74
CA LEU A 297 10.23 -1.98 -9.19
C LEU A 297 11.08 -1.08 -10.07
N TYR A 298 11.01 -1.24 -11.38
CA TYR A 298 11.96 -0.65 -12.32
C TYR A 298 11.33 0.32 -13.33
N GLY A 299 10.01 0.47 -13.34
CA GLY A 299 9.32 1.26 -14.36
C GLY A 299 9.61 0.75 -15.78
N SER A 300 9.71 1.67 -16.75
CA SER A 300 9.99 1.38 -18.16
C SER A 300 11.45 0.98 -18.46
N GLY A 301 12.42 1.33 -17.60
CA GLY A 301 13.83 1.39 -17.99
C GLY A 301 14.59 0.07 -18.20
N LYS A 302 13.98 -1.11 -18.01
CA LYS A 302 14.66 -2.42 -18.18
C LYS A 302 13.80 -3.46 -18.89
N PRO A 303 14.34 -4.29 -19.80
CA PRO A 303 13.59 -5.37 -20.46
C PRO A 303 13.10 -6.41 -19.45
N PHE A 304 11.99 -7.10 -19.78
CA PHE A 304 11.55 -8.24 -18.97
C PHE A 304 12.62 -9.34 -19.01
N PRO A 305 12.98 -9.96 -17.87
CA PRO A 305 13.92 -11.08 -17.89
C PRO A 305 13.36 -12.21 -18.76
N ASP A 306 14.18 -12.74 -19.67
CA ASP A 306 13.83 -13.91 -20.47
C ASP A 306 13.90 -15.16 -19.58
N LEU A 307 12.77 -15.83 -19.40
CA LEU A 307 12.60 -16.90 -18.40
C LEU A 307 12.88 -18.30 -18.97
N ARG A 308 13.34 -18.40 -20.23
CA ARG A 308 13.77 -19.68 -20.83
C ARG A 308 15.25 -19.98 -20.61
N GLU A 309 16.04 -18.99 -20.21
CA GLU A 309 17.46 -19.14 -19.89
C GLU A 309 17.75 -18.69 -18.45
N GLN A 310 17.09 -19.34 -17.48
CA GLN A 310 17.61 -19.40 -16.12
C GLN A 310 17.64 -20.86 -15.65
N LYS A 311 18.54 -21.63 -16.28
CA LYS A 311 19.36 -22.51 -15.46
C LYS A 311 20.20 -21.60 -14.57
N LEU A 312 20.28 -21.91 -13.29
CA LEU A 312 21.35 -21.41 -12.41
C LEU A 312 22.69 -21.68 -13.10
N SER A 313 23.19 -20.73 -13.90
CA SER A 313 24.60 -20.63 -14.19
C SER A 313 25.18 -19.75 -13.09
N MET A 314 25.65 -20.42 -12.04
CA MET A 314 26.75 -19.89 -11.26
C MET A 314 27.91 -19.68 -12.23
N GLU A 315 28.05 -18.48 -12.77
CA GLU A 315 29.37 -18.00 -13.18
C GLU A 315 29.99 -17.25 -12.02
N PRO A 316 31.33 -17.38 -11.85
CA PRO A 316 31.98 -17.01 -10.61
C PRO A 316 31.91 -15.51 -10.47
N VAL A 317 31.12 -15.07 -9.48
CA VAL A 317 31.34 -13.79 -8.82
C VAL A 317 32.82 -13.79 -8.46
N HIS A 318 33.56 -12.84 -9.02
CA HIS A 318 34.94 -12.58 -8.62
C HIS A 318 35.00 -12.65 -7.11
N ILE A 319 35.77 -13.63 -6.60
CA ILE A 319 36.13 -13.70 -5.20
C ILE A 319 36.99 -12.47 -4.95
N LEU A 320 36.34 -11.36 -4.61
CA LEU A 320 36.94 -10.32 -3.80
C LEU A 320 36.99 -10.92 -2.41
N THR A 321 38.14 -11.50 -2.10
CA THR A 321 38.56 -11.80 -0.74
C THR A 321 38.53 -10.50 0.07
N GLY A 322 37.39 -10.21 0.69
CA GLY A 322 37.17 -9.10 1.62
C GLY A 322 36.03 -9.50 2.54
N ARG A 323 36.19 -9.33 3.84
CA ARG A 323 35.10 -9.57 4.81
C ARG A 323 33.86 -8.81 4.35
N GLU A 324 32.71 -9.48 4.22
CA GLU A 324 31.45 -8.80 3.93
C GLU A 324 31.22 -7.70 4.99
N GLU A 325 31.06 -6.46 4.52
CA GLU A 325 30.89 -5.31 5.40
C GLU A 325 29.58 -5.42 6.17
N LYS A 326 29.67 -5.53 7.49
CA LYS A 326 28.51 -5.53 8.40
C LYS A 326 28.14 -4.10 8.77
N ILE A 327 26.87 -3.72 8.67
CA ILE A 327 26.36 -2.39 9.03
C ILE A 327 25.37 -2.50 10.19
N ALA A 328 25.43 -1.57 11.15
CA ALA A 328 24.44 -1.44 12.21
C ALA A 328 23.58 -0.19 12.02
N CYS A 329 22.26 -0.35 12.00
CA CYS A 329 21.30 0.73 11.86
C CYS A 329 20.43 0.88 13.12
N PHE A 330 20.15 2.12 13.52
CA PHE A 330 19.32 2.46 14.67
C PHE A 330 18.16 3.35 14.26
N ILE A 331 16.93 2.93 14.59
CA ILE A 331 15.70 3.67 14.32
C ILE A 331 14.88 3.88 15.62
N PRO A 332 14.05 4.93 15.73
CA PRO A 332 13.21 5.14 16.90
C PRO A 332 11.95 4.26 16.88
N CYS A 333 11.45 3.86 18.04
CA CYS A 333 10.10 3.31 18.16
C CYS A 333 9.01 4.35 17.84
N CYS A 334 7.75 3.92 17.71
CA CYS A 334 6.62 4.84 17.53
C CYS A 334 5.42 4.50 18.42
N SER A 335 4.48 5.45 18.55
CA SER A 335 3.23 5.26 19.27
C SER A 335 2.35 4.20 18.61
N SER A 336 2.22 4.24 17.28
CA SER A 336 1.45 3.26 16.50
C SER A 336 2.11 1.87 16.50
N LYS A 337 1.39 0.87 17.02
CA LYS A 337 1.83 -0.52 17.12
C LYS A 337 0.69 -1.45 16.68
N LEU A 338 1.03 -2.58 16.06
CA LEU A 338 0.10 -3.63 15.64
C LEU A 338 0.65 -5.00 16.08
N ASP A 339 0.04 -5.58 17.11
CA ASP A 339 0.38 -6.89 17.67
C ASP A 339 -0.20 -8.04 16.85
N SER A 340 0.30 -8.17 15.62
CA SER A 340 -0.16 -9.18 14.65
C SER A 340 0.17 -10.63 15.01
N GLY A 341 1.00 -10.87 16.02
CA GLY A 341 1.54 -12.20 16.34
C GLY A 341 2.59 -12.70 15.36
N GLN A 342 2.99 -11.89 14.37
CA GLN A 342 3.99 -12.28 13.38
C GLN A 342 5.39 -12.31 14.02
N ILE A 343 6.00 -13.49 14.00
CA ILE A 343 7.35 -13.76 14.51
C ILE A 343 8.27 -14.08 13.33
N ILE A 344 9.39 -13.37 13.25
CA ILE A 344 10.47 -13.66 12.30
C ILE A 344 11.39 -14.71 12.93
N GLN A 345 11.74 -15.74 12.16
CA GLN A 345 12.62 -16.83 12.58
C GLN A 345 13.98 -16.76 11.86
N PRO A 346 15.09 -17.05 12.55
CA PRO A 346 15.17 -17.33 13.98
C PRO A 346 14.90 -16.08 14.83
N THR A 347 14.25 -16.25 15.99
CA THR A 347 14.05 -15.13 16.91
C THR A 347 15.38 -14.65 17.48
N TYR A 348 15.43 -13.35 17.78
CA TYR A 348 16.56 -12.76 18.49
C TYR A 348 16.13 -12.41 19.91
N HIS A 349 16.97 -12.70 20.89
CA HIS A 349 16.80 -12.23 22.26
C HIS A 349 18.13 -11.67 22.73
N PHE A 350 18.12 -10.46 23.27
CA PHE A 350 19.25 -10.05 24.10
C PHE A 350 19.35 -11.01 25.29
N SER A 351 20.57 -11.37 25.64
CA SER A 351 20.90 -12.25 26.75
C SER A 351 22.17 -11.76 27.43
N GLU A 352 22.49 -12.36 28.58
CA GLU A 352 23.74 -12.12 29.28
C GLU A 352 24.97 -12.47 28.42
N ASP A 353 24.87 -13.49 27.57
CA ASP A 353 25.98 -13.84 26.65
C ASP A 353 26.24 -12.74 25.62
N VAL A 354 25.20 -12.01 25.20
CA VAL A 354 25.27 -10.91 24.24
C VAL A 354 25.75 -9.63 24.93
N LEU A 355 25.34 -9.36 26.16
CA LEU A 355 25.63 -8.13 26.91
C LEU A 355 26.14 -8.42 28.34
N PRO A 356 27.25 -9.14 28.55
CA PRO A 356 27.67 -9.56 29.88
C PRO A 356 27.88 -8.41 30.86
N GLU A 357 28.35 -7.25 30.38
CA GLU A 357 28.64 -6.11 31.26
C GLU A 357 27.38 -5.30 31.58
N THR A 358 26.41 -5.23 30.65
CA THR A 358 25.26 -4.34 30.77
C THR A 358 23.89 -5.04 30.80
N TRP A 359 23.85 -6.37 30.75
CA TRP A 359 22.61 -7.17 30.78
C TRP A 359 21.76 -6.88 32.01
N SER A 360 22.40 -6.77 33.18
CA SER A 360 21.72 -6.47 34.43
C SER A 360 20.99 -5.12 34.38
N TRP A 361 21.56 -4.12 33.70
CA TRP A 361 20.94 -2.81 33.49
C TRP A 361 19.78 -2.89 32.50
N LEU A 362 19.92 -3.63 31.40
CA LEU A 362 18.86 -3.82 30.42
C LEU A 362 17.63 -4.50 31.04
N ILE A 363 17.82 -5.61 31.75
CA ILE A 363 16.73 -6.33 32.42
C ILE A 363 16.09 -5.48 33.52
N LYS A 364 16.87 -4.77 34.33
CA LYS A 364 16.33 -3.86 35.35
C LYS A 364 15.47 -2.76 34.73
N GLY A 365 15.92 -2.16 33.62
CA GLY A 365 15.14 -1.19 32.86
C GLY A 365 13.82 -1.77 32.33
N ARG A 366 13.88 -2.95 31.69
CA ARG A 366 12.68 -3.66 31.18
C ARG A 366 11.70 -4.02 32.31
N ASN A 367 12.19 -4.47 33.46
CA ASN A 367 11.36 -4.77 34.63
C ASN A 367 10.67 -3.52 35.17
N MET A 368 11.36 -2.37 35.23
CA MET A 368 10.76 -1.11 35.66
C MET A 368 9.72 -0.57 34.66
N MET A 369 9.84 -0.92 33.38
CA MET A 369 8.88 -0.58 32.33
C MET A 369 7.73 -1.59 32.19
N SER A 370 7.73 -2.69 32.95
CA SER A 370 6.74 -3.78 32.85
C SER A 370 5.29 -3.30 32.98
N ASN A 371 5.03 -2.32 33.85
CA ASN A 371 3.71 -1.72 34.03
C ASN A 371 3.19 -0.94 32.81
N SER A 372 4.07 -0.60 31.86
CA SER A 372 3.68 0.05 30.59
C SER A 372 3.31 -0.96 29.51
N ILE A 373 3.57 -2.26 29.71
CA ILE A 373 3.26 -3.32 28.75
C ILE A 373 1.76 -3.64 28.79
N GLU A 374 1.11 -3.68 27.63
CA GLU A 374 -0.32 -3.94 27.50
C GLU A 374 -0.61 -5.43 27.75
N MET A 375 -1.33 -5.71 28.84
CA MET A 375 -1.74 -7.05 29.23
C MET A 375 -2.58 -7.72 28.13
N GLY A 376 -2.25 -8.96 27.77
CA GLY A 376 -2.97 -9.73 26.75
C GLY A 376 -2.57 -9.45 25.30
N SER A 377 -1.65 -8.50 25.06
CA SER A 377 -1.12 -8.26 23.71
C SER A 377 -0.23 -9.41 23.22
N GLN A 378 -0.30 -9.72 21.92
CA GLN A 378 0.47 -10.80 21.32
C GLN A 378 1.94 -10.39 21.11
N ALA A 379 2.87 -11.27 21.45
CA ALA A 379 4.27 -11.08 21.12
C ALA A 379 4.43 -11.03 19.59
N THR A 380 5.07 -9.99 19.08
CA THR A 380 5.28 -9.73 17.65
C THR A 380 6.72 -9.26 17.47
N SER A 381 7.45 -9.75 16.45
CA SER A 381 8.81 -9.27 16.19
C SER A 381 8.81 -7.75 16.01
N ALA A 382 9.77 -7.05 16.62
CA ALA A 382 9.77 -5.59 16.68
C ALA A 382 9.60 -4.91 15.30
N LEU A 383 10.19 -5.49 14.24
CA LEU A 383 10.03 -5.03 12.85
C LEU A 383 8.57 -5.09 12.35
N HIS A 384 7.78 -6.06 12.80
CA HIS A 384 6.36 -6.18 12.47
C HIS A 384 5.46 -5.37 13.41
N LEU A 385 5.87 -5.15 14.66
CA LEU A 385 5.07 -4.45 15.66
C LEU A 385 4.87 -2.96 15.32
N TYR A 386 5.94 -2.23 14.99
CA TYR A 386 5.85 -0.77 14.80
C TYR A 386 5.31 -0.39 13.40
N THR A 387 4.36 0.57 13.36
CA THR A 387 3.60 0.94 12.13
C THR A 387 3.47 2.45 11.90
N GLY A 388 4.28 3.25 12.60
CA GLY A 388 4.30 4.72 12.50
C GLY A 388 4.88 5.26 11.19
N ALA A 389 4.95 6.59 11.05
CA ALA A 389 5.31 7.28 9.82
C ALA A 389 6.61 6.76 9.18
N LEU A 390 7.67 6.63 9.97
CA LEU A 390 8.97 6.10 9.56
C LEU A 390 8.85 4.67 9.01
N TYR A 391 8.16 3.78 9.74
CA TYR A 391 7.98 2.37 9.38
C TYR A 391 7.12 2.17 8.14
N ARG A 392 6.19 3.09 7.84
CA ARG A 392 5.37 3.04 6.63
C ARG A 392 6.19 3.28 5.37
N VAL A 393 7.29 4.02 5.46
CA VAL A 393 8.12 4.33 4.29
C VAL A 393 8.82 3.09 3.77
N PHE A 394 9.42 2.29 4.65
CA PHE A 394 10.11 1.05 4.29
C PHE A 394 9.26 -0.21 4.55
N ALA A 395 7.94 -0.08 4.71
CA ALA A 395 7.06 -1.22 4.91
C ALA A 395 7.22 -2.27 3.81
N MET A 396 7.49 -1.82 2.58
CA MET A 396 7.68 -2.65 1.39
C MET A 396 9.07 -3.30 1.31
N GLN A 397 10.03 -2.84 2.12
CA GLN A 397 11.41 -3.31 2.17
C GLN A 397 11.66 -4.25 3.36
N LYS A 398 10.63 -4.61 4.15
CA LYS A 398 10.79 -5.50 5.31
C LYS A 398 11.44 -6.83 4.95
N LYS A 399 11.10 -7.41 3.78
CA LYS A 399 11.76 -8.63 3.31
C LYS A 399 13.24 -8.41 3.05
N GLN A 400 13.61 -7.34 2.34
CA GLN A 400 15.01 -6.99 2.10
C GLN A 400 15.77 -6.78 3.42
N ILE A 401 15.15 -6.12 4.41
CA ILE A 401 15.72 -5.95 5.75
C ILE A 401 15.94 -7.32 6.41
N ILE A 402 14.95 -8.22 6.35
CA ILE A 402 15.06 -9.58 6.90
C ILE A 402 16.19 -10.35 6.23
N ASP A 403 16.29 -10.30 4.90
CA ASP A 403 17.30 -10.99 4.12
C ASP A 403 18.72 -10.46 4.44
N LEU A 404 18.89 -9.14 4.57
CA LEU A 404 20.15 -8.51 4.97
C LEU A 404 20.56 -8.85 6.42
N ILE A 405 19.58 -9.01 7.32
CA ILE A 405 19.83 -9.46 8.69
C ILE A 405 20.24 -10.94 8.69
N HIS A 406 19.54 -11.80 7.97
CA HIS A 406 19.89 -13.21 7.85
C HIS A 406 21.26 -13.43 7.22
N SER A 407 21.66 -12.59 6.25
CA SER A 407 22.98 -12.66 5.63
C SER A 407 24.09 -12.04 6.51
N GLY A 408 23.76 -11.47 7.68
CA GLY A 408 24.73 -10.83 8.57
C GLY A 408 25.27 -9.48 8.08
N ARG A 409 24.72 -8.94 6.97
CA ARG A 409 25.13 -7.64 6.41
C ARG A 409 24.51 -6.46 7.15
N LEU A 410 23.37 -6.66 7.81
CA LEU A 410 22.66 -5.63 8.57
C LEU A 410 22.33 -6.12 9.98
N ASP A 411 22.65 -5.32 10.99
CA ASP A 411 21.96 -5.37 12.28
C ASP A 411 21.00 -4.18 12.36
N LEU A 412 19.71 -4.43 12.62
CA LEU A 412 18.73 -3.36 12.80
C LEU A 412 18.23 -3.33 14.24
N TYR A 413 18.53 -2.23 14.94
CA TYR A 413 18.12 -1.98 16.30
C TYR A 413 17.06 -0.88 16.35
N ILE A 414 16.06 -1.07 17.23
CA ILE A 414 15.04 -0.07 17.52
C ILE A 414 15.26 0.45 18.94
N LEU A 415 15.41 1.76 19.09
CA LEU A 415 15.42 2.39 20.41
C LEU A 415 13.97 2.48 20.91
N SER A 416 13.68 1.79 22.00
CA SER A 416 12.33 1.55 22.51
C SER A 416 12.13 2.18 23.88
N ALA A 417 11.04 2.93 24.05
CA ALA A 417 10.70 3.49 25.35
C ALA A 417 10.38 2.40 26.39
N GLY A 418 9.74 1.30 25.97
CA GLY A 418 9.37 0.19 26.86
C GLY A 418 10.51 -0.81 27.08
N TYR A 419 11.40 -0.99 26.10
CA TYR A 419 12.39 -2.07 26.12
C TYR A 419 13.86 -1.61 26.08
N GLY A 420 14.12 -0.31 25.95
CA GLY A 420 15.46 0.28 25.88
C GLY A 420 16.05 0.14 24.48
N ILE A 421 16.66 -1.00 24.21
CA ILE A 421 17.10 -1.45 22.89
C ILE A 421 16.43 -2.79 22.57
N VAL A 422 16.01 -2.95 21.31
CA VAL A 422 15.41 -4.18 20.79
C VAL A 422 15.96 -4.46 19.40
N HIS A 423 16.26 -5.71 19.11
CA HIS A 423 16.62 -6.14 17.76
C HIS A 423 15.35 -6.25 16.90
N ALA A 424 15.45 -6.02 15.58
CA ALA A 424 14.32 -6.07 14.66
C ALA A 424 13.53 -7.40 14.73
N PHE A 425 14.20 -8.52 15.02
CA PHE A 425 13.56 -9.84 15.11
C PHE A 425 13.05 -10.17 16.52
N GLU A 426 13.39 -9.37 17.54
CA GLU A 426 13.03 -9.65 18.93
C GLU A 426 11.50 -9.58 19.11
N PRO A 427 10.86 -10.68 19.55
CA PRO A 427 9.45 -10.69 19.89
C PRO A 427 9.18 -9.78 21.10
N ILE A 428 8.37 -8.74 20.90
CA ILE A 428 7.97 -7.82 21.95
C ILE A 428 6.45 -7.62 21.96
N GLN A 429 5.94 -7.20 23.12
CA GLN A 429 4.52 -6.90 23.32
C GLN A 429 4.25 -5.41 23.12
N ARG A 430 2.96 -5.08 23.01
CA ARG A 430 2.55 -3.67 22.97
C ARG A 430 2.80 -3.03 24.31
N TYR A 431 3.04 -1.73 24.25
CA TYR A 431 3.24 -0.89 25.42
C TYR A 431 2.88 0.55 25.10
N ASP A 432 2.51 1.31 26.12
CA ASP A 432 2.25 2.75 26.00
C ASP A 432 3.28 3.55 26.79
N ALA A 433 4.35 3.96 26.09
CA ALA A 433 5.38 4.82 26.63
C ALA A 433 6.06 5.64 25.52
N MET A 434 6.52 6.83 25.87
CA MET A 434 7.34 7.70 25.01
C MET A 434 8.70 7.90 25.66
N LEU A 435 9.79 7.84 24.87
CA LEU A 435 11.15 8.05 25.40
C LEU A 435 11.42 9.55 25.60
N LYS A 436 10.79 10.14 26.61
CA LYS A 436 10.94 11.53 27.03
C LYS A 436 10.78 11.64 28.55
N GLU A 437 11.19 12.79 29.10
CA GLU A 437 10.93 13.14 30.50
C GLU A 437 11.34 12.00 31.47
N GLY A 438 10.43 11.54 32.33
CA GLY A 438 10.68 10.49 33.33
C GLY A 438 11.20 9.18 32.74
N VAL A 439 10.70 8.76 31.57
CA VAL A 439 11.16 7.53 30.89
C VAL A 439 12.59 7.69 30.38
N ALA A 440 12.95 8.87 29.87
CA ALA A 440 14.33 9.14 29.47
C ALA A 440 15.27 9.21 30.68
N VAL A 441 14.85 9.82 31.79
CA VAL A 441 15.62 9.81 33.05
C VAL A 441 15.84 8.40 33.56
N LEU A 442 14.80 7.55 33.48
CA LEU A 442 14.87 6.15 33.85
C LEU A 442 15.95 5.41 33.04
N TRP A 443 15.90 5.51 31.71
CA TRP A 443 16.87 4.83 30.85
C TRP A 443 18.30 5.39 30.98
N ARG A 444 18.47 6.68 31.34
CA ARG A 444 19.80 7.22 31.72
C ARG A 444 20.33 6.59 33.00
N LYS A 445 19.47 6.40 34.00
CA LYS A 445 19.85 5.72 35.25
C LYS A 445 20.20 4.24 35.04
N GLN A 446 19.73 3.64 33.95
CA GLN A 446 20.08 2.28 33.52
C GLN A 446 21.16 2.28 32.44
N HIS A 447 21.87 3.40 32.23
CA HIS A 447 23.00 3.49 31.31
C HIS A 447 22.72 2.94 29.90
N LEU A 448 21.58 3.31 29.30
CA LEU A 448 21.20 2.84 27.96
C LEU A 448 22.28 3.15 26.91
N GLU A 449 23.02 4.24 27.06
CA GLU A 449 24.20 4.54 26.24
C GLU A 449 25.29 3.46 26.32
N ASN A 450 25.57 2.91 27.51
CA ASN A 450 26.57 1.85 27.69
C ASN A 450 26.06 0.51 27.15
N ILE A 451 24.76 0.24 27.25
CA ILE A 451 24.12 -0.94 26.64
C ILE A 451 24.29 -0.90 25.11
N ILE A 452 24.02 0.25 24.49
CA ILE A 452 24.23 0.45 23.05
C ILE A 452 25.72 0.29 22.71
N ALA A 453 26.61 0.86 23.52
CA ALA A 453 28.05 0.79 23.28
C ALA A 453 28.58 -0.65 23.31
N GLU A 454 28.22 -1.43 24.33
CA GLU A 454 28.60 -2.84 24.43
C GLU A 454 28.11 -3.65 23.22
N GLN A 455 26.85 -3.44 22.82
CA GLN A 455 26.30 -4.12 21.64
C GLN A 455 27.12 -3.83 20.37
N LEU A 456 27.54 -2.58 20.17
CA LEU A 456 28.35 -2.18 19.03
C LEU A 456 29.76 -2.77 19.08
N ILE A 457 30.41 -2.74 20.24
CA ILE A 457 31.76 -3.30 20.46
C ILE A 457 31.78 -4.80 20.18
N ARG A 458 30.69 -5.50 20.53
CA ARG A 458 30.57 -6.94 20.33
C ARG A 458 30.18 -7.31 18.91
N SER A 459 29.29 -6.55 18.27
CA SER A 459 28.86 -6.80 16.89
C SER A 459 29.87 -6.34 15.85
N LYS A 460 30.78 -5.41 16.19
CA LYS A 460 31.89 -4.88 15.37
C LYS A 460 31.47 -4.52 13.93
N PRO A 461 30.42 -3.71 13.74
CA PRO A 461 30.03 -3.26 12.41
C PRO A 461 31.14 -2.39 11.81
N THR A 462 31.23 -2.35 10.49
CA THR A 462 32.08 -1.41 9.75
C THR A 462 31.49 0.00 9.75
N HIS A 463 30.16 0.09 9.69
CA HIS A 463 29.40 1.33 9.65
C HIS A 463 28.25 1.33 10.66
N VAL A 464 28.00 2.48 11.28
CA VAL A 464 26.91 2.66 12.25
C VAL A 464 26.06 3.88 11.89
N TYR A 465 24.79 3.66 11.56
CA TYR A 465 23.88 4.72 11.14
C TYR A 465 22.68 4.89 12.07
N GLY A 466 22.40 6.11 12.48
CA GLY A 466 21.21 6.48 13.24
C GLY A 466 20.22 7.27 12.38
N PHE A 467 18.92 7.10 12.60
CA PHE A 467 17.86 7.78 11.84
C PHE A 467 16.88 8.48 12.78
N PHE A 468 17.15 9.74 13.17
CA PHE A 468 16.42 10.40 14.25
C PHE A 468 15.98 11.83 13.92
N ALA A 469 14.76 12.19 14.34
CA ALA A 469 14.14 13.49 14.05
C ALA A 469 14.77 14.73 14.73
N GLY A 470 15.72 14.56 15.67
CA GLY A 470 16.37 15.70 16.35
C GLY A 470 17.17 16.56 15.36
N SER A 471 17.29 17.87 15.57
CA SER A 471 18.14 18.76 14.76
C SER A 471 19.63 18.58 15.07
N LYS A 472 20.55 19.06 14.22
CA LYS A 472 22.02 18.99 14.48
C LYS A 472 22.39 19.44 15.90
N ASN A 473 21.86 20.60 16.31
CA ASN A 473 22.06 21.18 17.64
C ASN A 473 20.97 20.71 18.63
N TRP A 474 20.73 19.40 18.71
CA TRP A 474 19.68 18.84 19.57
C TRP A 474 20.06 18.97 21.06
N TYR A 475 19.07 19.23 21.90
CA TYR A 475 19.24 19.26 23.35
C TYR A 475 18.91 17.89 23.96
N PRO A 476 19.72 17.36 24.90
CA PRO A 476 19.46 16.07 25.56
C PRO A 476 18.07 15.92 26.18
N ALA A 477 17.49 17.01 26.67
CA ALA A 477 16.14 17.02 27.25
C ALA A 477 15.02 16.91 26.20
N ALA A 478 15.25 17.36 24.96
CA ALA A 478 14.24 17.48 23.92
C ALA A 478 14.32 16.39 22.83
N SER A 479 15.40 15.58 22.80
CA SER A 479 15.64 14.60 21.73
C SER A 479 16.26 13.30 22.28
N SER A 480 15.60 12.68 23.25
CA SER A 480 16.14 11.53 24.00
C SER A 480 16.60 10.37 23.12
N TYR A 481 15.88 10.05 22.03
CA TYR A 481 16.29 8.98 21.11
C TYR A 481 17.66 9.27 20.48
N ARG A 482 17.84 10.48 19.93
CA ARG A 482 19.11 10.89 19.32
C ARG A 482 20.22 10.96 20.37
N TYR A 483 19.90 11.39 21.60
CA TYR A 483 20.83 11.38 22.73
C TYR A 483 21.41 10.00 23.00
N PHE A 484 20.57 9.01 23.31
CA PHE A 484 21.06 7.68 23.67
C PHE A 484 21.85 7.03 22.54
N TYR A 485 21.39 7.19 21.30
CA TYR A 485 22.14 6.73 20.13
C TYR A 485 23.52 7.40 20.05
N THR A 486 23.57 8.73 20.08
CA THR A 486 24.81 9.48 19.85
C THR A 486 25.82 9.23 20.97
N GLU A 487 25.38 9.24 22.23
CA GLU A 487 26.26 8.96 23.36
C GLU A 487 26.70 7.48 23.40
N GLY A 488 25.82 6.54 23.04
CA GLY A 488 26.21 5.13 22.95
C GLY A 488 27.26 4.88 21.87
N VAL A 489 27.12 5.50 20.71
CA VAL A 489 28.12 5.44 19.64
C VAL A 489 29.45 6.09 20.09
N ARG A 490 29.41 7.29 20.67
CA ARG A 490 30.62 7.97 21.20
C ARG A 490 31.34 7.14 22.24
N THR A 491 30.59 6.54 23.17
CA THR A 491 31.15 5.65 24.18
C THR A 491 31.80 4.42 23.53
N ALA A 492 31.17 3.81 22.53
CA ALA A 492 31.76 2.69 21.80
C ALA A 492 33.07 3.07 21.08
N LEU A 493 33.09 4.23 20.40
CA LEU A 493 34.29 4.73 19.71
C LEU A 493 35.43 4.99 20.71
N ARG A 494 35.13 5.60 21.87
CA ARG A 494 36.12 5.80 22.97
C ARG A 494 36.64 4.49 23.54
N GLN A 495 35.83 3.43 23.50
CA GLN A 495 36.19 2.08 23.96
C GLN A 495 36.84 1.22 22.86
N GLY A 496 37.18 1.81 21.71
CA GLY A 496 37.97 1.16 20.67
C GLY A 496 37.18 0.58 19.50
N LEU A 497 35.90 0.93 19.35
CA LEU A 497 35.16 0.66 18.11
C LEU A 497 35.79 1.47 16.96
N THR A 498 36.11 0.82 15.84
CA THR A 498 36.77 1.45 14.67
C THR A 498 35.80 1.75 13.52
N SER A 499 34.49 1.70 13.76
CA SER A 499 33.46 1.91 12.75
C SER A 499 33.40 3.36 12.28
N GLN A 500 33.03 3.59 11.03
CA GLN A 500 32.53 4.90 10.60
C GLN A 500 31.10 5.07 11.10
N ALA A 501 30.80 6.16 11.80
CA ALA A 501 29.49 6.35 12.42
C ALA A 501 28.88 7.72 12.12
N GLY A 502 27.55 7.77 12.04
CA GLY A 502 26.84 9.03 11.88
C GLY A 502 25.33 8.92 11.93
N CYS A 503 24.67 10.07 11.92
CA CYS A 503 23.24 10.20 12.17
C CYS A 503 22.56 10.99 11.05
N PHE A 504 21.56 10.38 10.42
CA PHE A 504 20.57 11.07 9.59
C PHE A 504 19.59 11.82 10.48
N TYR A 505 19.40 13.09 10.17
CA TYR A 505 18.66 13.99 11.03
C TYR A 505 17.86 15.06 10.30
N ARG A 506 16.91 15.67 11.01
CA ARG A 506 16.12 16.78 10.46
C ARG A 506 16.97 18.05 10.37
N LYS A 507 17.41 18.42 9.18
CA LYS A 507 18.10 19.68 8.90
C LYS A 507 17.11 20.85 8.84
N ASN A 508 15.99 20.68 8.15
CA ASN A 508 14.91 21.67 8.08
C ASN A 508 13.54 21.00 7.92
N GLY A 509 12.46 21.77 8.14
CA GLY A 509 11.07 21.32 7.97
C GLY A 509 10.30 21.12 9.28
N LEU A 510 8.97 21.15 9.17
CA LEU A 510 8.03 21.05 10.29
C LEU A 510 7.06 19.86 10.12
N GLY A 511 6.45 19.46 11.24
CA GLY A 511 5.46 18.39 11.28
C GLY A 511 6.09 17.01 11.51
N VAL A 512 5.73 16.37 12.61
CA VAL A 512 6.31 15.09 13.06
C VAL A 512 6.19 13.99 12.00
N GLN A 513 5.04 13.89 11.32
CA GLN A 513 4.80 12.89 10.27
C GLN A 513 5.70 13.12 9.04
N ALA A 514 5.84 14.37 8.60
CA ALA A 514 6.69 14.72 7.47
C ALA A 514 8.17 14.48 7.79
N ILE A 515 8.61 14.86 9.00
CA ILE A 515 9.98 14.65 9.46
C ILE A 515 10.32 13.16 9.52
N LEU A 516 9.49 12.36 10.19
CA LEU A 516 9.70 10.92 10.30
C LEU A 516 9.56 10.21 8.95
N GLY A 517 8.72 10.72 8.04
CA GLY A 517 8.65 10.26 6.66
C GLY A 517 9.94 10.54 5.89
N GLY A 518 10.51 11.75 6.03
CA GLY A 518 11.78 12.12 5.42
C GLY A 518 12.95 11.26 5.92
N ILE A 519 13.03 11.07 7.23
CA ILE A 519 14.02 10.19 7.87
C ILE A 519 13.84 8.72 7.45
N GLY A 520 12.58 8.25 7.39
CA GLY A 520 12.27 6.91 6.90
C GLY A 520 12.67 6.70 5.44
N LYS A 521 12.59 7.75 4.61
CA LYS A 521 13.04 7.72 3.21
C LYS A 521 14.56 7.68 3.11
N ALA A 522 15.30 8.41 3.95
CA ALA A 522 16.76 8.28 4.00
C ALA A 522 17.20 6.84 4.34
N PHE A 523 16.53 6.17 5.29
CA PHE A 523 16.78 4.76 5.58
C PHE A 523 16.40 3.85 4.39
N SER A 524 15.25 4.10 3.78
CA SER A 524 14.78 3.38 2.59
C SER A 524 15.76 3.47 1.42
N ASP A 525 16.35 4.64 1.21
CA ASP A 525 17.31 4.90 0.15
C ASP A 525 18.68 4.27 0.42
N LEU A 526 19.14 4.27 1.68
CA LEU A 526 20.32 3.51 2.09
C LEU A 526 20.14 2.02 1.76
N LEU A 527 18.97 1.44 2.07
CA LEU A 527 18.65 0.06 1.70
C LEU A 527 18.64 -0.14 0.16
N GLN A 528 18.12 0.82 -0.61
CA GLN A 528 18.10 0.73 -2.08
C GLN A 528 19.49 0.86 -2.71
N SER A 529 20.40 1.58 -2.06
CA SER A 529 21.80 1.68 -2.44
C SER A 529 22.61 0.41 -2.11
N ASP A 530 21.94 -0.66 -1.67
CA ASP A 530 22.57 -1.89 -1.14
C ASP A 530 23.56 -1.59 0.00
N LEU A 531 23.14 -0.70 0.91
CA LEU A 531 23.92 -0.27 2.08
C LEU A 531 25.24 0.46 1.73
N ASN A 532 25.32 1.09 0.55
CA ASN A 532 26.53 1.79 0.11
C ASN A 532 26.86 3.00 1.00
N PRO A 533 28.05 3.04 1.65
CA PRO A 533 28.48 4.15 2.50
C PRO A 533 28.52 5.52 1.81
N GLU A 534 28.77 5.56 0.49
CA GLU A 534 28.78 6.80 -0.30
C GLU A 534 27.42 7.51 -0.29
N TYR A 535 26.33 6.78 -0.04
CA TYR A 535 25.02 7.39 0.15
C TYR A 535 25.04 8.38 1.32
N ALA A 536 25.59 7.99 2.47
CA ALA A 536 25.65 8.87 3.64
C ALA A 536 26.55 10.09 3.38
N ALA A 537 27.68 9.90 2.68
CA ALA A 537 28.58 10.97 2.30
C ALA A 537 27.91 12.01 1.37
N GLY A 538 27.16 11.55 0.36
CA GLY A 538 26.41 12.45 -0.52
C GLY A 538 25.34 13.27 0.21
N ILE A 539 24.70 12.69 1.23
CA ILE A 539 23.69 13.37 2.05
C ILE A 539 24.33 14.37 3.02
N GLU A 540 25.57 14.12 3.46
CA GLU A 540 26.37 15.05 4.24
C GLU A 540 26.64 16.34 3.44
N GLU A 541 27.04 16.18 2.18
CA GLU A 541 27.42 17.29 1.30
C GLU A 541 26.21 18.07 0.77
N HIS A 542 25.18 17.36 0.30
CA HIS A 542 24.08 17.97 -0.45
C HIS A 542 22.75 18.02 0.31
N GLY A 543 22.62 17.25 1.39
CA GLY A 543 21.32 17.03 2.04
C GLY A 543 20.34 16.27 1.16
N LEU A 544 19.17 15.96 1.73
CA LEU A 544 18.08 15.27 1.05
C LEU A 544 16.77 16.02 1.26
N SER A 545 16.27 16.64 0.20
CA SER A 545 14.97 17.32 0.23
C SER A 545 13.83 16.38 -0.16
N ILE A 546 12.88 16.21 0.75
CA ILE A 546 11.69 15.40 0.55
C ILE A 546 10.47 16.26 0.92
N ASN A 547 9.73 16.68 -0.10
CA ASN A 547 8.65 17.67 0.05
C ASN A 547 9.16 18.93 0.78
N ALA A 548 8.57 19.25 1.95
CA ALA A 548 8.94 20.41 2.78
C ALA A 548 9.93 20.08 3.92
N VAL A 549 10.59 18.91 3.87
CA VAL A 549 11.56 18.47 4.89
C VAL A 549 12.92 18.27 4.24
N GLU A 550 13.95 18.76 4.90
CA GLU A 550 15.34 18.51 4.52
C GLU A 550 15.99 17.61 5.57
N VAL A 551 16.53 16.48 5.13
CA VAL A 551 17.31 15.54 5.92
C VAL A 551 18.80 15.81 5.67
N GLY A 552 19.59 15.88 6.73
CA GLY A 552 21.05 15.94 6.65
C GLY A 552 21.68 14.71 7.28
N TYR A 553 22.99 14.55 7.08
CA TYR A 553 23.81 13.55 7.75
C TYR A 553 24.90 14.24 8.59
N GLU A 554 25.22 13.69 9.76
CA GLU A 554 26.29 14.17 10.63
C GLU A 554 27.15 12.98 11.08
N ARG A 555 28.47 13.04 10.81
CA ARG A 555 29.43 12.09 11.37
C ARG A 555 29.54 12.23 12.88
N ILE A 556 29.67 11.11 13.56
CA ILE A 556 29.90 11.04 15.00
C ILE A 556 31.36 10.65 15.22
N GLU A 557 32.10 11.55 15.82
CA GLU A 557 33.51 11.38 16.19
C GLU A 557 33.67 11.49 17.71
N VAL A 558 34.85 11.09 18.21
CA VAL A 558 35.19 10.95 19.64
C VAL A 558 35.21 12.29 20.40
#